data_AF-A0A3D3ZIX1-F1
#
_entry.id   AF-A0A3D3ZIX1-F1
#
_cell.length_a   1.000
_cell.length_b   1.000
_cell.length_c   1.000
_cell.angle_alpha   90.00
_cell.angle_beta   90.00
_cell.angle_gamma   90.00
#
_symmetry.space_group_name_H-M   'P 1'
#
loop_
_entity.id
_entity.type
_entity.pdbx_description
1 polymer ?
#
loop_
_entity_poly.entity_id
_entity_poly.type
_entity_poly.pdbx_seq_one_letter_code
_entity_poly.pdbx_strand_id
1 'polypeptide(L)'
;MTFTYTVTAADWGRIAPELVLTIMALAVMIADILLPQQGKSAKESAPTNFIVLPLLSLLGLVGALAATIVLFLVGDHLAAFNQMVGSDYGSLYAYIIILSASILGILLSPAYLKRLVLVHQGEYYALFLFATVGMMLLAAATSFLTVFLGLEMFSLALYIL
;
A
#
# COMPACT_ATOMS: atom_id res chain seq x y z
N MET A 1 0.47 6.57 38.37
CA MET A 1 -0.38 5.66 37.56
C MET A 1 0.51 5.00 36.53
N THR A 2 0.68 3.69 36.57
CA THR A 2 1.49 2.96 35.58
C THR A 2 0.63 2.71 34.36
N PHE A 3 0.94 3.37 33.24
CA PHE A 3 0.33 3.10 31.94
C PHE A 3 0.86 1.78 31.39
N THR A 4 0.28 0.66 31.82
CA THR A 4 0.53 -0.65 31.21
C THR A 4 -0.46 -0.84 30.07
N TYR A 5 -0.13 -0.32 28.88
CA TYR A 5 -0.82 -0.69 27.65
C TYR A 5 -0.20 -1.98 27.10
N THR A 6 -1.03 -2.99 26.86
CA THR A 6 -0.61 -4.26 26.26
C THR A 6 -1.22 -4.37 24.87
N VAL A 7 -0.37 -4.45 23.86
CA VAL A 7 -0.80 -4.68 22.46
C VAL A 7 -1.43 -6.06 22.37
N THR A 8 -2.66 -6.14 21.86
CA THR A 8 -3.39 -7.41 21.73
C THR A 8 -3.35 -7.90 20.28
N ALA A 9 -3.54 -9.19 20.04
CA ALA A 9 -3.61 -9.76 18.68
C ALA A 9 -4.72 -9.11 17.82
N ALA A 10 -5.80 -8.63 18.44
CA ALA A 10 -6.87 -7.90 17.76
C ALA A 10 -6.38 -6.55 17.17
N ASP A 11 -5.43 -5.87 17.82
CA ASP A 11 -4.88 -4.60 17.33
C ASP A 11 -4.14 -4.79 16.00
N TRP A 12 -3.43 -5.91 15.85
CA TRP A 12 -2.76 -6.30 14.61
C TRP A 12 -3.75 -6.63 13.49
N GLY A 13 -4.90 -7.23 13.84
CA GLY A 13 -5.96 -7.52 12.87
C GLY A 13 -6.60 -6.26 12.28
N ARG A 14 -6.71 -5.19 13.08
CA ARG A 14 -7.33 -3.92 12.66
C ARG A 14 -6.49 -3.16 11.64
N ILE A 15 -5.17 -3.29 11.67
CA ILE A 15 -4.24 -2.70 10.69
C ILE A 15 -3.83 -3.68 9.58
N ALA A 16 -4.58 -4.79 9.42
CA ALA A 16 -4.25 -5.82 8.44
C ALA A 16 -4.21 -5.30 6.98
N PRO A 17 -5.14 -4.44 6.51
CA PRO A 17 -5.08 -3.90 5.15
C PRO A 17 -3.77 -3.15 4.86
N GLU A 18 -3.33 -2.31 5.79
CA GLU A 18 -2.09 -1.52 5.71
C GLU A 18 -0.85 -2.40 5.76
N LEU A 19 -0.86 -3.42 6.62
CA LEU A 19 0.23 -4.40 6.71
C LEU A 19 0.37 -5.20 5.42
N VAL A 20 -0.75 -5.66 4.83
CA VAL A 20 -0.74 -6.40 3.56
C VAL A 20 -0.13 -5.55 2.46
N LEU A 21 -0.52 -4.28 2.34
CA LEU A 21 0.06 -3.38 1.35
C LEU A 21 1.54 -3.10 1.60
N THR A 22 1.93 -2.87 2.86
CA THR A 22 3.32 -2.59 3.21
C THR A 22 4.22 -3.78 2.86
N ILE A 23 3.79 -5.00 3.20
CA ILE A 23 4.50 -6.24 2.85
C ILE A 23 4.59 -6.38 1.32
N MET A 24 3.51 -6.10 0.60
CA MET A 24 3.55 -6.18 -0.86
C MET A 24 4.41 -5.09 -1.51
N ALA A 25 4.47 -3.89 -0.95
CA ALA A 25 5.38 -2.84 -1.42
C ALA A 25 6.85 -3.27 -1.26
N LEU A 26 7.20 -3.86 -0.10
CA LEU A 26 8.51 -4.44 0.12
C LEU A 26 8.78 -5.62 -0.82
N ALA A 27 7.79 -6.49 -1.04
CA ALA A 27 7.91 -7.63 -1.97
C ALA A 27 8.12 -7.17 -3.41
N VAL A 28 7.46 -6.08 -3.85
CA VAL A 28 7.67 -5.46 -5.16
C VAL A 28 9.10 -4.94 -5.29
N MET A 29 9.66 -4.28 -4.27
CA MET A 29 11.07 -3.86 -4.30
C MET A 29 12.03 -5.04 -4.39
N ILE A 30 11.80 -6.09 -3.59
CA ILE A 30 12.63 -7.30 -3.64
C ILE A 30 12.52 -7.97 -5.01
N ALA A 31 11.31 -8.07 -5.57
CA ALA A 31 11.08 -8.63 -6.89
C ALA A 31 11.82 -7.82 -7.97
N ASP A 32 11.80 -6.49 -7.89
CA ASP A 32 12.53 -5.62 -8.84
C ASP A 32 14.05 -5.77 -8.75
N ILE A 33 14.59 -6.02 -7.55
CA ILE A 33 16.03 -6.31 -7.35
C ILE A 33 16.40 -7.68 -7.94
N LEU A 34 15.52 -8.67 -7.81
CA LEU A 34 15.78 -10.03 -8.30
C LEU A 34 15.57 -10.17 -9.82
N LEU A 35 14.75 -9.31 -10.41
CA LEU A 35 14.45 -9.33 -11.84
C LEU A 35 15.55 -8.60 -12.62
N PRO A 36 16.12 -9.21 -13.68
CA PRO A 36 17.20 -8.60 -14.45
C PRO A 36 16.73 -7.33 -15.16
N GLN A 37 17.31 -6.20 -14.78
CA GLN A 37 17.02 -4.89 -15.35
C GLN A 37 17.58 -4.79 -16.78
N GLN A 38 16.73 -4.39 -17.73
CA GLN A 38 17.12 -4.28 -19.14
C GLN A 38 18.15 -3.16 -19.33
N GLY A 39 19.43 -3.53 -19.37
CA GLY A 39 20.52 -2.58 -19.59
C GLY A 39 21.75 -3.09 -20.33
N LYS A 40 21.87 -4.36 -20.72
CA LYS A 40 23.12 -4.85 -21.35
C LYS A 40 23.05 -5.81 -22.55
N SER A 41 21.89 -6.22 -23.07
CA SER A 41 21.91 -6.86 -24.39
C SER A 41 20.57 -6.79 -25.12
N ALA A 42 20.63 -6.22 -26.32
CA ALA A 42 19.52 -5.94 -27.23
C ALA A 42 18.99 -7.19 -27.96
N LYS A 43 19.03 -8.37 -27.34
CA LYS A 43 18.53 -9.59 -27.98
C LYS A 43 18.04 -10.58 -26.92
N GLU A 44 16.78 -10.95 -27.05
CA GLU A 44 16.17 -12.14 -26.42
C GLU A 44 15.98 -12.10 -24.91
N SER A 45 15.13 -11.20 -24.41
CA SER A 45 14.19 -11.45 -23.30
C SER A 45 13.33 -10.21 -23.01
N ALA A 46 12.30 -10.00 -23.83
CA ALA A 46 11.09 -9.29 -23.39
C ALA A 46 10.15 -10.34 -22.74
N PRO A 47 9.12 -10.04 -21.90
CA PRO A 47 8.65 -8.79 -21.29
C PRO A 47 8.23 -9.00 -19.80
N THR A 48 8.88 -9.89 -19.05
CA THR A 48 8.33 -10.40 -17.78
C THR A 48 8.26 -9.34 -16.68
N ASN A 49 9.25 -8.45 -16.56
CA ASN A 49 9.24 -7.40 -15.53
C ASN A 49 8.04 -6.42 -15.70
N PHE A 50 7.66 -6.14 -16.95
CA PHE A 50 6.55 -5.24 -17.30
C PHE A 50 5.17 -5.81 -16.94
N ILE A 51 5.05 -7.12 -16.71
CA ILE A 51 3.78 -7.80 -16.40
C ILE A 51 3.77 -8.24 -14.93
N VAL A 52 4.90 -8.69 -14.40
CA VAL A 52 5.01 -9.23 -13.04
C VAL A 52 4.86 -8.13 -11.99
N LEU A 53 5.51 -6.97 -12.15
CA LEU A 53 5.46 -5.90 -11.16
C LEU A 53 4.06 -5.24 -11.02
N PRO A 54 3.35 -4.88 -12.13
CA PRO A 54 1.99 -4.39 -12.01
C PRO A 54 1.03 -5.45 -11.47
N LEU A 55 1.22 -6.73 -11.84
CA LEU A 55 0.37 -7.81 -11.32
C LEU A 55 0.56 -8.03 -9.82
N LEU A 56 1.81 -8.00 -9.34
CA LEU A 56 2.14 -8.17 -7.93
C LEU A 56 1.56 -7.02 -7.08
N SER A 57 1.69 -5.78 -7.57
CA SER A 57 1.11 -4.61 -6.90
C SER A 57 -0.43 -4.63 -6.93
N LEU A 58 -1.04 -5.05 -8.04
CA LEU A 58 -2.49 -5.26 -8.13
C LEU A 58 -2.97 -6.34 -7.16
N LEU A 59 -2.25 -7.46 -7.04
CA LEU A 59 -2.56 -8.51 -6.06
C LEU A 59 -2.50 -7.98 -4.62
N GLY A 60 -1.52 -7.12 -4.31
CA GLY A 60 -1.45 -6.45 -3.01
C GLY A 60 -2.67 -5.56 -2.73
N LEU A 61 -3.06 -4.73 -3.70
CA LEU A 61 -4.25 -3.87 -3.57
C LEU A 61 -5.55 -4.68 -3.42
N VAL A 62 -5.72 -5.75 -4.20
CA VAL A 62 -6.89 -6.64 -4.09
C VAL A 62 -6.88 -7.37 -2.75
N GLY A 63 -5.71 -7.82 -2.28
CA GLY A 63 -5.57 -8.44 -0.96
C GLY A 63 -5.93 -7.49 0.19
N ALA A 64 -5.50 -6.23 0.12
CA ALA A 64 -5.85 -5.21 1.11
C ALA A 64 -7.34 -4.84 1.05
N LEU A 65 -7.93 -4.79 -0.15
CA LEU A 65 -9.37 -4.58 -0.33
C LEU A 65 -10.17 -5.73 0.29
N ALA A 66 -9.76 -6.97 0.05
CA ALA A 66 -10.38 -8.15 0.67
C ALA A 66 -10.27 -8.10 2.20
N ALA A 67 -9.10 -7.77 2.75
CA ALA A 67 -8.92 -7.59 4.19
C ALA A 67 -9.85 -6.50 4.75
N THR A 68 -10.00 -5.38 4.05
CA THR A 68 -10.91 -4.28 4.43
C THR A 68 -12.37 -4.73 4.46
N ILE A 69 -12.80 -5.50 3.45
CA ILE A 69 -14.16 -6.07 3.39
C ILE A 69 -14.40 -7.05 4.54
N VAL A 70 -13.42 -7.90 4.86
CA VAL A 70 -13.52 -8.82 6.00
C VAL A 70 -13.67 -8.05 7.31
N LEU A 71 -12.87 -7.01 7.55
CA LEU A 71 -13.01 -6.15 8.73
C LEU A 71 -14.40 -5.48 8.80
N PHE A 72 -14.90 -5.03 7.66
CA PHE A 72 -16.24 -4.46 7.56
C PHE A 72 -17.34 -5.45 7.96
N LEU A 73 -17.17 -6.74 7.63
CA LEU A 73 -18.14 -7.80 7.97
C LEU A 73 -18.03 -8.29 9.42
N VAL A 74 -16.82 -8.31 9.99
CA VAL A 74 -16.59 -8.74 11.39
C VAL A 74 -17.20 -7.75 12.38
N GLY A 75 -17.31 -6.47 12.01
CA GLY A 75 -17.99 -5.46 12.81
C GLY A 75 -17.22 -5.00 14.06
N ASP A 76 -15.92 -5.29 14.14
CA ASP A 76 -15.06 -4.80 15.23
C ASP A 76 -14.57 -3.38 14.90
N HIS A 77 -15.31 -2.39 15.40
CA HIS A 77 -15.08 -0.97 15.14
C HIS A 77 -14.33 -0.23 16.25
N LEU A 78 -13.54 -0.96 17.03
CA LEU A 78 -12.72 -0.37 18.08
C LEU A 78 -11.43 0.18 17.48
N ALA A 79 -10.96 1.32 18.00
CA ALA A 79 -9.66 1.84 17.62
C ALA A 79 -8.53 0.94 18.15
N ALA A 80 -7.50 0.77 17.34
CA ALA A 80 -6.28 0.04 17.66
C ALA A 80 -5.23 0.96 18.30
N PHE A 81 -4.24 0.35 18.94
CA PHE A 81 -3.03 1.02 19.45
C PHE A 81 -3.35 2.23 20.34
N ASN A 82 -4.12 2.01 21.42
CA ASN A 82 -4.51 3.06 22.36
C ASN A 82 -5.18 4.27 21.70
N GLN A 83 -6.15 4.01 20.81
CA GLN A 83 -6.91 5.05 20.09
C GLN A 83 -6.03 5.91 19.16
N MET A 84 -4.93 5.36 18.62
CA MET A 84 -4.10 6.05 17.62
C MET A 84 -4.53 5.78 16.18
N VAL A 85 -5.18 4.63 15.95
CA VAL A 85 -5.69 4.21 14.64
C VAL A 85 -7.15 3.78 14.77
N GLY A 86 -8.05 4.48 14.09
CA GLY A 86 -9.47 4.16 14.02
C GLY A 86 -9.76 3.01 13.06
N SER A 87 -10.71 2.15 13.44
CA SER A 87 -11.23 1.07 12.58
C SER A 87 -12.75 1.17 12.46
N ASP A 88 -13.27 2.39 12.46
CA ASP A 88 -14.70 2.66 12.35
C ASP A 88 -15.18 2.56 10.90
N TYR A 89 -16.50 2.64 10.70
CA TYR A 89 -17.08 2.62 9.36
C TYR A 89 -16.53 3.74 8.48
N GLY A 90 -16.28 4.93 9.03
CA GLY A 90 -15.74 6.08 8.29
C GLY A 90 -14.39 5.76 7.66
N SER A 91 -13.43 5.27 8.46
CA SER A 91 -12.11 4.88 7.98
C SER A 91 -12.19 3.72 6.98
N LEU A 92 -13.01 2.69 7.24
CA LEU A 92 -13.15 1.55 6.33
C LEU A 92 -13.78 1.96 4.97
N TYR A 93 -14.75 2.86 4.95
CA TYR A 93 -15.29 3.41 3.71
C TYR A 93 -14.24 4.20 2.92
N ALA A 94 -13.45 5.02 3.62
CA ALA A 94 -12.34 5.74 3.00
C ALA A 94 -11.30 4.76 2.42
N TYR A 95 -11.02 3.64 3.09
CA TYR A 95 -10.10 2.60 2.59
C TYR A 95 -10.59 2.02 1.28
N ILE A 96 -11.89 1.70 1.17
CA ILE A 96 -12.47 1.18 -0.08
C ILE A 96 -12.30 2.19 -1.23
N ILE A 97 -12.52 3.48 -0.97
CA ILE A 97 -12.35 4.54 -1.98
C ILE A 97 -10.87 4.67 -2.39
N ILE A 98 -9.96 4.73 -1.42
CA ILE A 98 -8.52 4.87 -1.67
C ILE A 98 -7.98 3.65 -2.44
N LEU A 99 -8.36 2.44 -2.03
CA LEU A 99 -7.92 1.19 -2.66
C LEU A 99 -8.49 1.05 -4.07
N SER A 100 -9.77 1.36 -4.28
CA SER A 100 -10.37 1.31 -5.62
C SER A 100 -9.73 2.34 -6.57
N ALA A 101 -9.48 3.57 -6.11
CA ALA A 101 -8.76 4.58 -6.88
C ALA A 101 -7.32 4.12 -7.19
N SER A 102 -6.64 3.52 -6.21
CA SER A 102 -5.27 2.98 -6.37
C SER A 102 -5.24 1.83 -7.40
N ILE A 103 -6.24 0.95 -7.39
CA ILE A 103 -6.37 -0.15 -8.37
C ILE A 103 -6.50 0.42 -9.79
N LEU A 104 -7.36 1.41 -9.98
CA LEU A 104 -7.49 2.09 -11.27
C LEU A 104 -6.18 2.77 -11.67
N GLY A 105 -5.50 3.44 -10.75
CA GLY A 105 -4.19 4.05 -10.99
C GLY A 105 -3.15 3.05 -11.48
N ILE A 106 -3.03 1.89 -10.80
CA ILE A 106 -2.12 0.82 -11.23
C ILE A 106 -2.52 0.23 -12.58
N LEU A 107 -3.81 0.08 -12.88
CA LEU A 107 -4.26 -0.44 -14.18
C LEU A 107 -3.93 0.51 -15.35
N LEU A 108 -3.98 1.83 -15.14
CA LEU A 108 -3.64 2.82 -16.17
C LEU A 108 -2.11 3.01 -16.32
N SER A 109 -1.34 2.75 -15.26
CA SER A 109 0.10 3.00 -15.22
C SER A 109 0.94 2.31 -16.32
N PRO A 110 0.72 1.05 -16.76
CA PRO A 110 1.66 0.37 -17.65
C PRO A 110 1.71 1.02 -19.04
N ALA A 111 0.55 1.49 -19.53
CA ALA A 111 0.47 2.22 -20.79
C ALA A 111 1.22 3.57 -20.71
N TYR A 112 1.15 4.23 -19.55
CA TYR A 112 1.84 5.49 -19.29
C TYR A 112 3.36 5.29 -19.17
N LEU A 113 3.81 4.31 -18.37
CA LEU A 113 5.24 3.98 -18.20
C LEU A 113 5.90 3.54 -19.50
N LYS A 114 5.17 2.81 -20.36
CA LYS A 114 5.66 2.41 -21.69
C LYS A 114 5.94 3.62 -22.58
N ARG A 115 5.09 4.65 -22.50
CA ARG A 115 5.25 5.89 -23.28
C ARG A 115 6.45 6.71 -22.81
N LEU A 116 6.77 6.67 -21.52
CA LEU A 116 7.88 7.41 -20.92
C LEU A 116 9.23 6.70 -21.02
N VAL A 117 9.27 5.45 -21.51
CA VAL A 117 10.51 4.64 -21.62
C VAL A 117 11.22 4.52 -20.25
N LEU A 118 10.44 4.44 -19.17
CA LEU A 118 10.96 4.29 -17.81
C LEU A 118 11.55 2.89 -17.61
N VAL A 119 12.83 2.85 -17.25
CA VAL A 119 13.62 1.62 -17.07
C VAL A 119 13.42 1.00 -15.68
N HIS A 120 13.16 1.82 -14.64
CA HIS A 120 12.98 1.38 -13.25
C HIS A 120 11.49 1.40 -12.85
N GLN A 121 10.78 0.30 -13.12
CA GLN A 121 9.34 0.21 -12.87
C GLN A 121 9.00 -0.25 -11.45
N GLY A 122 9.89 -0.99 -10.78
CA GLY A 122 9.62 -1.48 -9.43
C GLY A 122 9.57 -0.36 -8.40
N GLU A 123 10.49 0.61 -8.48
CA GLU A 123 10.48 1.80 -7.62
C GLU A 123 9.16 2.56 -7.74
N TYR A 124 8.66 2.77 -8.97
CA TYR A 124 7.36 3.40 -9.21
C TYR A 124 6.23 2.66 -8.50
N TYR A 125 6.11 1.34 -8.67
CA TYR A 125 5.03 0.56 -8.06
C TYR A 125 5.16 0.48 -6.53
N ALA A 126 6.38 0.36 -6.01
CA ALA A 126 6.62 0.34 -4.57
C ALA A 126 6.25 1.68 -3.91
N LEU A 127 6.70 2.81 -4.48
CA LEU A 127 6.38 4.15 -3.99
C LEU A 127 4.89 4.43 -4.11
N PHE A 128 4.24 3.98 -5.19
CA PHE A 128 2.79 4.09 -5.35
C PHE A 128 2.05 3.36 -4.22
N LEU A 129 2.45 2.13 -3.89
CA LEU A 129 1.86 1.37 -2.78
C LEU A 129 2.14 2.04 -1.43
N PHE A 130 3.33 2.58 -1.19
CA PHE A 130 3.63 3.35 0.03
C PHE A 130 2.79 4.63 0.14
N ALA A 131 2.55 5.33 -0.97
CA ALA A 131 1.64 6.47 -1.01
C ALA A 131 0.21 6.04 -0.62
N THR A 132 -0.26 4.88 -1.13
CA THR A 132 -1.56 4.31 -0.74
C THR A 132 -1.62 3.99 0.76
N VAL A 133 -0.57 3.39 1.33
CA VAL A 133 -0.50 3.13 2.78
C VAL A 133 -0.55 4.44 3.58
N GLY A 134 0.17 5.47 3.16
CA GLY A 134 0.12 6.80 3.78
C GLY A 134 -1.29 7.41 3.76
N MET A 135 -2.00 7.32 2.62
CA MET A 135 -3.39 7.76 2.51
C MET A 135 -4.33 6.98 3.43
N MET A 136 -4.14 5.66 3.57
CA MET A 136 -4.92 4.84 4.49
C MET A 136 -4.65 5.23 5.95
N LEU A 137 -3.39 5.38 6.36
CA LEU A 137 -3.06 5.84 7.71
C LEU A 137 -3.70 7.20 8.03
N LEU A 138 -3.79 8.11 7.05
CA LEU A 138 -4.49 9.38 7.22
C LEU A 138 -5.99 9.21 7.44
N ALA A 139 -6.63 8.33 6.68
CA ALA A 139 -8.06 8.05 6.79
C ALA A 139 -8.44 7.39 8.13
N ALA A 140 -7.51 6.66 8.76
CA ALA A 140 -7.68 6.06 10.08
C ALA A 140 -7.05 6.85 11.23
N ALA A 141 -6.48 8.03 10.97
CA ALA A 141 -5.77 8.76 12.00
C ALA A 141 -6.72 9.37 13.05
N THR A 142 -6.59 8.93 14.30
CA THR A 142 -7.31 9.48 15.46
C THR A 142 -6.41 10.31 16.38
N SER A 143 -5.10 10.38 16.07
CA SER A 143 -4.11 11.17 16.79
C SER A 143 -3.30 12.06 15.84
N PHE A 144 -2.84 13.23 16.30
CA PHE A 144 -2.00 14.13 15.49
C PHE A 144 -0.68 13.47 15.05
N LEU A 145 -0.14 12.55 15.85
CA LEU A 145 1.05 11.79 15.48
C LEU A 145 0.76 10.93 14.26
N THR A 146 -0.36 10.18 14.26
CA THR A 146 -0.76 9.33 13.13
C THR A 146 -1.03 10.16 11.88
N VAL A 147 -1.68 11.32 12.03
CA VAL A 147 -1.90 12.28 10.91
C VAL A 147 -0.55 12.72 10.33
N PHE A 148 0.39 13.15 11.17
CA PHE A 148 1.70 13.60 10.72
C PHE A 148 2.47 12.49 9.98
N LEU A 149 2.52 11.28 10.55
CA LEU A 149 3.20 10.15 9.91
C LEU A 149 2.56 9.74 8.58
N GLY A 150 1.23 9.72 8.51
CA GLY A 150 0.52 9.44 7.26
C GLY A 150 0.82 10.47 6.18
N LEU A 151 0.86 11.77 6.54
CA LEU A 151 1.20 12.86 5.63
C LEU A 151 2.64 12.77 5.14
N GLU A 152 3.60 12.53 6.03
CA GLU A 152 5.02 12.40 5.67
C GLU A 152 5.28 11.19 4.78
N MET A 153 4.68 10.04 5.09
CA MET A 153 4.81 8.85 4.24
C MET A 153 4.22 9.09 2.83
N PHE A 154 3.04 9.70 2.77
CA PHE A 154 2.38 10.03 1.52
C PHE A 154 3.17 11.09 0.71
N SER A 155 3.64 12.16 1.36
CA SER A 155 4.33 13.27 0.71
C SER A 155 5.70 12.88 0.18
N LEU A 156 6.49 12.10 0.94
CA LEU A 156 7.79 11.61 0.50
C LEU A 156 7.64 10.67 -0.70
N ALA A 157 6.65 9.78 -0.67
CA ALA A 157 6.38 8.90 -1.81
C ALA A 157 6.02 9.70 -3.07
N LEU A 158 5.17 10.73 -2.94
CA LEU A 158 4.81 11.60 -4.06
C LEU A 158 5.93 12.51 -4.54
N TYR A 159 6.83 12.95 -3.66
CA TYR A 159 7.94 13.81 -4.04
C TYR A 159 8.96 13.07 -4.93
N ILE A 160 9.12 11.76 -4.71
CA ILE A 160 10.03 10.92 -5.47
C ILE A 160 9.41 10.49 -6.82
N LEU A 161 8.07 10.34 -6.85
CA LEU A 161 7.30 9.90 -8.01
C LEU A 161 7.28 10.92 -9.15
#